data_AF-A0A6J8C525-F1
#
_entry.id   AF-A0A6J8C525-F1
#
_cell.length_a   1.000
_cell.length_b   1.000
_cell.length_c   1.000
_cell.angle_alpha   90.00
_cell.angle_beta   90.00
_cell.angle_gamma   90.00
#
_symmetry.space_group_name_H-M   'P 1'
#
loop_
_entity.id
_entity.type
_entity.pdbx_description
1 polymer ?
#
loop_
_entity_poly.entity_id
_entity_poly.type
_entity_poly.pdbx_seq_one_letter_code
_entity_poly.pdbx_strand_id
1 'polypeptide(L)'
;MASKRFACHTEAEILVKRANVVPKNTAKSNKKSANMLRAYLSEKEEEPDFENYTPSQLNTVLGRFYLDTRTSDGQMYKSSSLENFRYGLNTHLKAPPHLKTFDIIKDSDFLSSNEIFKTAMSELKTLGKGNVQHYPAIEECDIHKLYSSILMSTDTPCGLLNKVQIDIRLYFCRRGLENIPEMTKDTFIVDVNPNTGVKFI
;
A
#
# COMPACT_ATOMS: atom_id res chain seq x y z
N MET A 1 -18.95 0.90 -42.55
CA MET A 1 -18.76 -0.35 -41.77
C MET A 1 -19.22 -0.09 -40.34
N ALA A 2 -20.09 -0.93 -39.77
CA ALA A 2 -20.56 -0.75 -38.40
C ALA A 2 -19.39 -0.91 -37.41
N SER A 3 -19.19 0.08 -36.55
CA SER A 3 -18.19 0.01 -35.47
C SER A 3 -18.56 -1.16 -34.55
N LYS A 4 -17.63 -2.09 -34.33
CA LYS A 4 -17.85 -3.23 -33.44
C LYS A 4 -17.79 -2.74 -31.99
N ARG A 5 -18.83 -3.07 -31.21
CA ARG A 5 -19.00 -2.67 -29.78
C ARG A 5 -17.91 -3.20 -28.85
N PHE A 6 -17.34 -4.37 -29.14
CA PHE A 6 -16.41 -5.06 -28.24
C PHE A 6 -15.01 -5.16 -28.85
N ALA A 7 -13.99 -4.86 -28.06
CA ALA A 7 -12.61 -5.07 -28.43
C ALA A 7 -12.28 -6.57 -28.45
N CYS A 8 -11.43 -6.99 -29.39
CA CYS A 8 -10.83 -8.32 -29.42
C CYS A 8 -9.36 -8.16 -29.06
N HIS A 9 -8.94 -8.72 -27.93
CA HIS A 9 -7.53 -8.71 -27.52
C HIS A 9 -6.85 -10.03 -27.86
N THR A 10 -5.63 -9.95 -28.36
CA THR A 10 -4.79 -11.14 -28.54
C THR A 10 -4.24 -11.62 -27.19
N GLU A 11 -3.85 -12.88 -27.09
CA GLU A 11 -3.20 -13.41 -25.88
C GLU A 11 -1.94 -12.61 -25.49
N ALA A 12 -1.17 -12.16 -26.48
CA ALA A 12 -0.01 -11.30 -26.27
C ALA A 12 -0.41 -9.95 -25.63
N GLU A 13 -1.49 -9.32 -26.10
CA GLU A 13 -2.02 -8.08 -25.50
C GLU A 13 -2.53 -8.30 -24.08
N ILE A 14 -3.18 -9.44 -23.81
CA ILE A 14 -3.65 -9.80 -22.47
C ILE A 14 -2.45 -9.96 -21.51
N LEU A 15 -1.38 -10.60 -21.95
CA LEU A 15 -0.16 -10.77 -21.16
C LEU A 15 0.53 -9.42 -20.87
N VAL A 16 0.66 -8.54 -21.87
CA VAL A 16 1.22 -7.19 -21.69
C VAL A 16 0.36 -6.38 -20.71
N LYS A 17 -0.97 -6.45 -20.83
CA LYS A 17 -1.88 -5.80 -19.90
C LYS A 17 -1.72 -6.33 -18.49
N ARG A 18 -1.68 -7.66 -18.31
CA ARG A 18 -1.46 -8.33 -17.01
C ARG A 18 -0.14 -7.92 -16.36
N ALA A 19 0.93 -7.78 -17.14
CA ALA A 19 2.23 -7.35 -16.64
C ALA A 19 2.22 -5.92 -16.05
N ASN A 20 1.34 -5.05 -16.55
CA ASN A 20 1.22 -3.66 -16.13
C ASN A 20 0.12 -3.39 -15.09
N VAL A 21 -0.57 -4.44 -14.59
CA VAL A 21 -1.65 -4.26 -13.60
C VAL A 21 -1.13 -3.82 -12.24
N VAL A 22 0.04 -4.29 -11.84
CA VAL A 22 0.55 -4.07 -10.47
C VAL A 22 1.29 -2.73 -10.40
N PRO A 23 0.83 -1.76 -9.57
CA PRO A 23 1.53 -0.50 -9.40
C PRO A 23 2.97 -0.71 -8.90
N LYS A 24 3.90 0.16 -9.31
CA LYS A 24 5.34 0.05 -8.97
C LYS A 24 5.60 -0.12 -7.48
N ASN A 25 4.88 0.63 -6.63
CA ASN A 25 5.03 0.54 -5.18
C ASN A 25 4.50 -0.79 -4.62
N THR A 26 3.39 -1.29 -5.16
CA THR A 26 2.85 -2.62 -4.81
C THR A 26 3.82 -3.72 -5.22
N ALA A 27 4.41 -3.65 -6.42
CA ALA A 27 5.41 -4.61 -6.87
C ALA A 27 6.64 -4.63 -5.94
N LYS A 28 7.12 -3.46 -5.49
CA LYS A 28 8.19 -3.35 -4.50
C LYS A 28 7.80 -3.99 -3.15
N SER A 29 6.57 -3.76 -2.67
CA SER A 29 6.07 -4.35 -1.43
C SER A 29 5.95 -5.88 -1.51
N ASN A 30 5.49 -6.41 -2.64
CA ASN A 30 5.39 -7.85 -2.88
C ASN A 30 6.79 -8.48 -2.90
N LYS A 31 7.75 -7.86 -3.60
CA LYS A 31 9.15 -8.31 -3.59
C LYS A 31 9.77 -8.28 -2.19
N LYS A 32 9.47 -7.25 -1.39
CA LYS A 32 9.90 -7.19 0.01
C LYS A 32 9.35 -8.36 0.83
N SER A 33 8.09 -8.73 0.61
CA SER A 33 7.46 -9.87 1.29
C SER A 33 8.12 -11.19 0.90
N ALA A 34 8.40 -11.40 -0.39
CA ALA A 34 9.14 -12.57 -0.87
C ALA A 34 10.55 -12.63 -0.25
N ASN A 35 11.29 -11.52 -0.25
CA ASN A 35 12.62 -11.46 0.35
C ASN A 35 12.59 -11.75 1.86
N MET A 36 11.54 -11.33 2.57
CA MET A 36 11.37 -11.65 3.98
C MET A 36 11.22 -13.16 4.21
N LEU A 37 10.41 -13.84 3.39
CA LEU A 37 10.28 -15.29 3.47
C LEU A 37 11.59 -16.01 3.10
N ARG A 38 12.32 -15.54 2.07
CA ARG A 38 13.64 -16.12 1.73
C ARG A 38 14.62 -15.99 2.88
N ALA A 39 14.73 -14.80 3.48
CA ALA A 39 15.61 -14.57 4.62
C ALA A 39 15.26 -15.47 5.81
N TYR A 40 13.96 -15.58 6.12
CA TYR A 40 13.48 -16.49 7.15
C TYR A 40 13.85 -17.95 6.86
N LEU A 41 13.64 -18.43 5.63
CA LEU A 41 13.98 -19.81 5.26
C LEU A 41 15.48 -20.06 5.35
N SER A 42 16.32 -19.13 4.88
CA SER A 42 17.76 -19.22 5.03
C SER A 42 18.20 -19.27 6.50
N GLU A 43 17.57 -18.47 7.38
CA GLU A 43 17.86 -18.50 8.82
C GLU A 43 17.45 -19.82 9.48
N LYS A 44 16.38 -20.47 8.98
CA LYS A 44 15.95 -21.80 9.43
C LYS A 44 16.69 -22.95 8.75
N GLU A 45 17.74 -22.67 7.99
CA GLU A 45 18.49 -23.66 7.21
C GLU A 45 17.63 -24.46 6.22
N GLU A 46 16.58 -23.82 5.68
CA GLU A 46 15.69 -24.35 4.64
C GLU A 46 15.97 -23.70 3.28
N GLU A 47 15.51 -24.34 2.20
CA GLU A 47 15.69 -23.85 0.82
C GLU A 47 14.99 -22.49 0.60
N PRO A 48 15.73 -21.41 0.32
CA PRO A 48 15.13 -20.08 0.13
C PRO A 48 14.28 -19.95 -1.12
N ASP A 49 14.45 -20.82 -2.14
CA ASP A 49 13.66 -20.80 -3.37
C ASP A 49 12.26 -21.43 -3.19
N PHE A 50 11.48 -20.84 -2.28
CA PHE A 50 10.13 -21.29 -1.92
C PHE A 50 9.15 -21.29 -3.09
N GLU A 51 9.45 -20.58 -4.18
CA GLU A 51 8.63 -20.63 -5.39
C GLU A 51 8.66 -22.00 -6.07
N ASN A 52 9.62 -22.87 -5.74
CA ASN A 52 9.65 -24.26 -6.24
C ASN A 52 8.91 -25.24 -5.32
N TYR A 53 8.42 -24.79 -4.17
CA TYR A 53 7.76 -25.66 -3.20
C TYR A 53 6.43 -26.19 -3.74
N THR A 54 6.12 -27.42 -3.32
CA THR A 54 4.76 -27.96 -3.44
C THR A 54 3.80 -27.19 -2.53
N PRO A 55 2.48 -27.18 -2.81
CA PRO A 55 1.49 -26.54 -1.94
C PRO A 55 1.59 -27.00 -0.48
N SER A 56 1.85 -28.29 -0.24
CA SER A 56 1.99 -28.86 1.11
C SER A 56 3.22 -28.34 1.86
N GLN A 57 4.39 -28.29 1.19
CA GLN A 57 5.60 -27.70 1.76
C GLN A 57 5.38 -26.22 2.07
N LEU A 58 4.78 -25.49 1.13
CA LEU A 58 4.51 -24.07 1.26
C LEU A 58 3.53 -23.79 2.42
N ASN A 59 2.47 -24.57 2.55
CA ASN A 59 1.54 -24.51 3.68
C ASN A 59 2.27 -24.68 5.02
N THR A 60 3.18 -25.65 5.10
CA THR A 60 3.94 -25.92 6.33
C THR A 60 4.86 -24.77 6.72
N VAL A 61 5.62 -24.21 5.77
CA VAL A 61 6.52 -23.07 6.06
C VAL A 61 5.77 -21.79 6.35
N LEU A 62 4.67 -21.51 5.65
CA LEU A 62 3.87 -20.31 5.86
C LEU A 62 3.29 -20.25 7.27
N GLY A 63 2.78 -21.38 7.78
CA GLY A 63 2.29 -21.46 9.16
C GLY A 63 3.35 -21.02 10.18
N ARG A 64 4.55 -21.61 10.11
CA ARG A 64 5.67 -21.26 10.99
C ARG A 64 6.11 -19.80 10.78
N PHE A 65 6.25 -19.37 9.54
CA PHE A 65 6.63 -18.00 9.18
C PHE A 65 5.73 -16.95 9.83
N TYR A 66 4.41 -17.17 9.87
CA TYR A 66 3.47 -16.21 10.44
C TYR A 66 3.60 -16.03 11.95
N LEU A 67 4.06 -17.05 12.67
CA LEU A 67 4.31 -16.99 14.11
C LEU A 67 5.73 -16.50 14.44
N ASP A 68 6.70 -16.87 13.62
CA ASP A 68 8.12 -16.65 13.90
C ASP A 68 8.64 -15.28 13.42
N THR A 69 7.97 -14.66 12.45
CA THR A 69 8.45 -13.42 11.82
C THR A 69 8.63 -12.27 12.82
N ARG A 70 9.83 -11.68 12.87
CA ARG A 70 10.22 -10.56 13.73
C ARG A 70 10.93 -9.45 12.97
N THR A 71 10.92 -8.23 13.52
CA THR A 71 11.75 -7.13 13.02
C THR A 71 13.23 -7.44 13.19
N SER A 72 14.12 -6.65 12.58
CA SER A 72 15.58 -6.75 12.79
C SER A 72 15.98 -6.70 14.27
N ASP A 73 15.18 -6.01 15.08
CA ASP A 73 15.42 -5.81 16.51
C ASP A 73 14.74 -6.91 17.37
N GLY A 74 14.25 -7.98 16.75
CA GLY A 74 13.61 -9.11 17.41
C GLY A 74 12.17 -8.86 17.88
N GLN A 75 11.56 -7.72 17.55
CA GLN A 75 10.22 -7.36 18.00
C GLN A 75 9.13 -7.95 17.11
N MET A 76 7.94 -8.18 17.67
CA MET A 76 6.77 -8.55 16.88
C MET A 76 6.32 -7.40 15.96
N TYR A 77 5.96 -7.76 14.74
CA TYR A 77 5.39 -6.85 13.76
C TYR A 77 3.98 -6.38 14.14
N LYS A 78 3.51 -5.32 13.47
CA LYS A 78 2.09 -4.94 13.50
C LYS A 78 1.25 -5.95 12.73
N SER A 79 -0.02 -6.11 13.10
CA SER A 79 -0.95 -7.02 12.41
C SER A 79 -1.07 -6.67 10.92
N SER A 80 -1.08 -5.39 10.58
CA SER A 80 -1.11 -4.91 9.19
C SER A 80 0.14 -5.27 8.40
N SER A 81 1.30 -5.34 9.05
CA SER A 81 2.54 -5.80 8.39
C SER A 81 2.46 -7.29 8.06
N LEU A 82 1.92 -8.10 8.96
CA LEU A 82 1.74 -9.53 8.75
C LEU A 82 0.72 -9.83 7.64
N GLU A 83 -0.39 -9.09 7.59
CA GLU A 83 -1.34 -9.11 6.46
C GLU A 83 -0.65 -8.74 5.14
N ASN A 84 0.14 -7.66 5.14
CA ASN A 84 0.88 -7.24 3.95
C ASN A 84 1.85 -8.32 3.45
N PHE A 85 2.53 -9.05 4.35
CA PHE A 85 3.36 -10.18 3.94
C PHE A 85 2.53 -11.27 3.27
N ARG A 86 1.40 -11.68 3.87
CA ARG A 86 0.52 -12.72 3.29
C ARG A 86 0.00 -12.34 1.90
N TYR A 87 -0.52 -11.12 1.73
CA TYR A 87 -1.00 -10.65 0.43
C TYR A 87 0.13 -10.46 -0.59
N GLY A 88 1.27 -9.95 -0.14
CA GLY A 88 2.46 -9.75 -0.95
C GLY A 88 3.02 -11.06 -1.49
N LEU A 89 3.07 -12.09 -0.64
CA LEU A 89 3.50 -13.45 -1.02
C LEU A 89 2.53 -14.10 -2.02
N ASN A 90 1.21 -14.03 -1.76
CA ASN A 90 0.21 -14.57 -2.69
C ASN A 90 0.34 -13.92 -4.08
N THR A 91 0.53 -12.60 -4.11
CA THR A 91 0.66 -11.86 -5.37
C THR A 91 2.00 -12.15 -6.06
N HIS A 92 3.09 -12.27 -5.29
CA HIS A 92 4.42 -12.62 -5.81
C HIS A 92 4.41 -13.99 -6.51
N LEU A 93 3.81 -15.00 -5.89
CA LEU A 93 3.72 -16.35 -6.46
C LEU A 93 2.88 -16.40 -7.76
N LYS A 94 1.86 -15.55 -7.87
CA LYS A 94 0.99 -15.47 -9.06
C LYS A 94 1.56 -14.60 -10.18
N ALA A 95 2.51 -13.73 -9.87
CA ALA A 95 3.15 -12.86 -10.85
C ALA A 95 4.17 -13.63 -11.71
N PRO A 96 4.50 -13.13 -12.92
CA PRO A 96 5.65 -13.61 -13.66
C PRO A 96 6.94 -13.48 -12.84
N PRO A 97 7.89 -14.44 -12.94
CA PRO A 97 7.87 -15.62 -13.80
C PRO A 97 7.16 -16.85 -13.19
N HIS A 98 6.76 -16.77 -11.92
CA HIS A 98 6.34 -17.95 -11.14
C HIS A 98 4.96 -18.49 -11.53
N LEU A 99 4.03 -17.60 -11.87
CA LEU A 99 2.71 -17.92 -12.46
C LEU A 99 1.97 -19.08 -11.76
N LYS A 100 2.07 -19.17 -10.43
CA LYS A 100 1.41 -20.23 -9.66
C LYS A 100 -0.10 -20.12 -9.82
N THR A 101 -0.75 -21.27 -9.98
CA THR A 101 -2.19 -21.37 -10.20
C THR A 101 -2.99 -21.39 -8.89
N PHE A 102 -2.35 -21.77 -7.78
CA PHE A 102 -2.97 -21.83 -6.46
C PHE A 102 -3.00 -20.46 -5.76
N ASP A 103 -3.93 -20.30 -4.82
CA ASP A 103 -4.08 -19.15 -3.93
C ASP A 103 -3.77 -19.54 -2.48
N ILE A 104 -2.67 -19.02 -1.93
CA ILE A 104 -2.25 -19.35 -0.55
C ILE A 104 -3.21 -18.83 0.53
N ILE A 105 -4.17 -17.98 0.15
CA ILE A 105 -5.15 -17.37 1.06
C ILE A 105 -6.48 -18.11 1.02
N LYS A 106 -6.89 -18.61 -0.16
CA LYS A 106 -8.23 -19.14 -0.41
C LYS A 106 -8.29 -20.64 -0.61
N ASP A 107 -7.24 -21.25 -1.16
CA ASP A 107 -7.29 -22.65 -1.54
C ASP A 107 -7.19 -23.56 -0.31
N SER A 108 -7.88 -24.71 -0.38
CA SER A 108 -7.97 -25.67 0.73
C SER A 108 -6.63 -26.30 1.09
N ASP A 109 -5.67 -26.35 0.17
CA ASP A 109 -4.33 -26.85 0.44
C ASP A 109 -3.60 -26.04 1.52
N PHE A 110 -4.06 -24.81 1.79
CA PHE A 110 -3.45 -23.88 2.74
C PHE A 110 -4.22 -23.74 4.06
N LEU A 111 -5.16 -24.65 4.37
CA LEU A 111 -6.00 -24.57 5.57
C LEU A 111 -5.19 -24.40 6.86
N SER A 112 -4.17 -25.24 7.08
CA SER A 112 -3.37 -25.21 8.32
C SER A 112 -2.62 -23.89 8.52
N SER A 113 -1.93 -23.37 7.50
CA SER A 113 -1.26 -22.06 7.58
C SER A 113 -2.25 -20.91 7.76
N ASN A 114 -3.45 -21.02 7.18
CA ASN A 114 -4.49 -20.02 7.31
C ASN A 114 -5.11 -19.99 8.70
N GLU A 115 -5.22 -21.14 9.38
CA GLU A 115 -5.60 -21.21 10.80
C GLU A 115 -4.52 -20.62 11.70
N ILE A 116 -3.25 -21.00 11.49
CA ILE A 116 -2.12 -20.46 12.24
C ILE A 116 -2.00 -18.94 12.04
N PHE A 117 -2.21 -18.44 10.82
CA PHE A 117 -2.25 -17.01 10.54
C PHE A 117 -3.32 -16.30 11.38
N LYS A 118 -4.53 -16.87 11.51
CA LYS A 118 -5.59 -16.27 12.34
C LYS A 118 -5.18 -16.23 13.81
N THR A 119 -4.51 -17.27 14.31
CA THR A 119 -3.96 -17.32 15.67
C THR A 119 -2.91 -16.22 15.87
N ALA A 120 -1.93 -16.11 14.97
CA ALA A 120 -0.91 -15.05 15.00
C ALA A 120 -1.55 -13.65 15.00
N MET A 121 -2.58 -13.44 14.17
CA MET A 121 -3.31 -12.18 14.13
C MET A 121 -4.06 -11.87 15.42
N SER A 122 -4.64 -12.88 16.08
CA SER A 122 -5.32 -12.72 17.36
C SER A 122 -4.33 -12.37 18.49
N GLU A 123 -3.17 -13.02 18.51
CA GLU A 123 -2.07 -12.72 19.43
C GLU A 123 -1.60 -11.27 19.26
N LEU A 124 -1.29 -10.84 18.04
CA LEU A 124 -0.85 -9.47 17.75
C LEU A 124 -1.88 -8.43 18.20
N LYS A 125 -3.17 -8.68 17.98
CA LYS A 125 -4.23 -7.78 18.44
C LYS A 125 -4.30 -7.70 19.96
N THR A 126 -4.19 -8.84 20.65
CA THR A 126 -4.19 -8.92 22.11
C THR A 126 -3.00 -8.15 22.71
N LEU A 127 -1.85 -8.16 22.04
CA LEU A 127 -0.65 -7.40 22.41
C LEU A 127 -0.70 -5.91 22.01
N GLY A 128 -1.85 -5.41 21.53
CA GLY A 128 -2.01 -4.01 21.09
C GLY A 128 -1.30 -3.66 19.77
N LYS A 129 -0.72 -4.65 19.07
CA LYS A 129 -0.07 -4.49 17.75
C LYS A 129 -1.07 -4.44 16.59
N GLY A 130 -2.37 -4.49 16.90
CA GLY A 130 -3.46 -4.32 15.94
C GLY A 130 -3.90 -2.86 15.72
N ASN A 131 -3.45 -1.93 16.57
CA ASN A 131 -3.94 -0.56 16.53
C ASN A 131 -3.28 0.27 15.43
N VAL A 132 -4.10 1.03 14.71
CA VAL A 132 -3.63 2.06 13.78
C VAL A 132 -3.35 3.32 14.57
N GLN A 133 -2.10 3.78 14.53
CA GLN A 133 -1.73 5.06 15.11
C GLN A 133 -2.05 6.15 14.09
N HIS A 134 -3.07 6.96 14.39
CA HIS A 134 -3.38 8.14 13.60
C HIS A 134 -2.51 9.31 14.04
N TYR A 135 -2.11 10.15 13.09
CA TYR A 135 -1.50 11.43 13.42
C TYR A 135 -2.53 12.31 14.14
N PRO A 136 -2.13 13.05 15.18
CA PRO A 136 -3.04 13.98 15.85
C PRO A 136 -3.50 15.06 14.86
N ALA A 137 -4.71 15.58 15.10
CA ALA A 137 -5.16 16.77 14.39
C ALA A 137 -4.24 17.94 14.71
N ILE A 138 -4.01 18.82 13.74
CA ILE A 138 -3.28 20.07 13.99
C ILE A 138 -4.19 20.96 14.83
N GLU A 139 -3.72 21.38 16.00
CA GLU A 139 -4.49 22.25 16.89
C GLU A 139 -4.66 23.64 16.30
N GLU A 140 -5.76 24.31 16.62
CA GLU A 140 -6.06 25.67 16.13
C GLU A 140 -4.95 26.66 16.50
N CYS A 141 -4.37 26.53 17.70
CA CYS A 141 -3.26 27.38 18.12
C CYS A 141 -2.00 27.17 17.28
N ASP A 142 -1.74 25.95 16.81
CA ASP A 142 -0.60 25.63 15.96
C ASP A 142 -0.84 26.03 14.51
N ILE A 143 -2.07 25.90 14.03
CA ILE A 143 -2.50 26.51 12.75
C ILE A 143 -2.24 28.02 12.82
N HIS A 144 -2.67 28.70 13.88
CA HIS A 144 -2.44 30.15 14.02
C HIS A 144 -0.96 30.51 13.94
N LYS A 145 -0.10 29.82 14.71
CA LYS A 145 1.36 30.02 14.67
C LYS A 145 1.94 29.79 13.27
N LEU A 146 1.45 28.78 12.57
CA LEU A 146 1.89 28.43 11.22
C LEU A 146 1.57 29.58 10.23
N TYR A 147 0.35 30.12 10.25
CA TYR A 147 -0.06 31.23 9.40
C TYR A 147 0.54 32.59 9.80
N SER A 148 0.89 32.79 11.08
CA SER A 148 1.57 34.01 11.54
C SER A 148 3.09 33.97 11.35
N SER A 149 3.65 32.84 10.91
CA SER A 149 5.09 32.66 10.73
C SER A 149 5.60 33.38 9.48
N ILE A 150 6.84 33.88 9.55
CA ILE A 150 7.57 34.42 8.39
C ILE A 150 7.67 33.40 7.24
N LEU A 151 7.63 32.10 7.57
CA LEU A 151 7.68 31.01 6.58
C LEU A 151 6.43 30.91 5.70
N MET A 152 5.33 31.59 6.07
CA MET A 152 4.11 31.70 5.27
C MET A 152 3.73 33.17 4.97
N SER A 153 4.67 34.10 5.17
CA SER A 153 4.45 35.50 4.84
C SER A 153 4.23 35.67 3.33
N THR A 154 3.14 36.35 2.97
CA THR A 154 2.81 36.70 1.58
C THR A 154 3.73 37.77 1.00
N ASP A 155 4.55 38.41 1.83
CA ASP A 155 5.47 39.48 1.42
C ASP A 155 6.79 38.93 0.87
N THR A 156 7.02 37.62 1.00
CA THR A 156 8.20 36.95 0.45
C THR A 156 7.79 35.90 -0.58
N PRO A 157 8.54 35.74 -1.69
CA PRO A 157 8.24 34.70 -2.68
C PRO A 157 8.19 33.30 -2.08
N CYS A 158 9.11 32.97 -1.18
CA CYS A 158 9.14 31.67 -0.50
C CYS A 158 7.97 31.49 0.47
N GLY A 159 7.64 32.51 1.25
CA GLY A 159 6.53 32.45 2.19
C GLY A 159 5.18 32.32 1.48
N LEU A 160 4.96 33.05 0.38
CA LEU A 160 3.77 32.90 -0.45
C LEU A 160 3.66 31.49 -1.04
N LEU A 161 4.77 30.93 -1.55
CA LEU A 161 4.79 29.57 -2.10
C LEU A 161 4.43 28.53 -1.02
N ASN A 162 5.04 28.62 0.16
CA ASN A 162 4.76 27.72 1.28
C ASN A 162 3.30 27.82 1.72
N LYS A 163 2.77 29.04 1.80
CA LYS A 163 1.38 29.28 2.16
C LYS A 163 0.43 28.58 1.19
N VAL A 164 0.59 28.84 -0.10
CA VAL A 164 -0.25 28.25 -1.15
C VAL A 164 -0.15 26.72 -1.14
N GLN A 165 1.05 26.16 -0.99
CA GLN A 165 1.25 24.70 -0.92
C GLN A 165 0.54 24.07 0.29
N ILE A 166 0.59 24.72 1.45
CA ILE A 166 -0.09 24.24 2.67
C ILE A 166 -1.61 24.35 2.52
N ASP A 167 -2.13 25.47 2.01
CA ASP A 167 -3.56 25.66 1.78
C ASP A 167 -4.11 24.58 0.83
N ILE A 168 -3.41 24.32 -0.28
CA ILE A 168 -3.79 23.27 -1.22
C ILE A 168 -3.80 21.88 -0.55
N ARG A 169 -2.78 21.58 0.25
CA ARG A 169 -2.65 20.27 0.94
C ARG A 169 -3.70 20.06 2.02
N LEU A 170 -4.02 21.09 2.80
CA LEU A 170 -4.95 21.00 3.91
C LEU A 170 -6.40 20.95 3.43
N TYR A 171 -6.76 21.78 2.45
CA TYR A 171 -8.18 21.97 2.08
C TYR A 171 -8.61 21.18 0.85
N PHE A 172 -7.73 20.91 -0.11
CA PHE A 172 -8.12 20.35 -1.41
C PHE A 172 -7.58 18.94 -1.66
N CYS A 173 -6.35 18.65 -1.26
CA CYS A 173 -5.72 17.38 -1.62
C CYS A 173 -5.96 16.26 -0.61
N ARG A 174 -6.86 15.32 -0.94
CA ARG A 174 -6.73 13.95 -0.43
C ARG A 174 -5.54 13.28 -1.14
N ARG A 175 -4.59 12.71 -0.39
CA ARG A 175 -3.35 12.11 -0.92
C ARG A 175 -2.45 13.10 -1.69
N GLY A 176 -2.09 14.21 -1.04
CA GLY A 176 -1.32 15.29 -1.68
C GLY A 176 -0.04 14.86 -2.41
N LEU A 177 0.67 13.83 -1.94
CA LEU A 177 1.89 13.36 -2.62
C LEU A 177 1.62 12.66 -3.97
N GLU A 178 0.40 12.18 -4.20
CA GLU A 178 0.00 11.57 -5.47
C GLU A 178 -0.43 12.65 -6.47
N ASN A 179 -1.24 13.62 -6.01
CA ASN A 179 -1.93 14.54 -6.92
C ASN A 179 -1.15 15.84 -7.20
N ILE A 180 -0.38 16.35 -6.23
CA ILE A 180 0.32 17.65 -6.35
C ILE A 180 1.28 17.72 -7.55
N PRO A 181 2.08 16.69 -7.85
CA PRO A 181 2.99 16.73 -8.99
C PRO A 181 2.28 16.89 -10.35
N GLU A 182 1.01 16.48 -10.44
CA GLU A 182 0.21 16.52 -11.67
C GLU A 182 -0.66 17.77 -11.77
N MET A 183 -0.67 18.63 -10.73
CA MET A 183 -1.47 19.85 -10.73
C MET A 183 -0.92 20.87 -11.73
N THR A 184 -1.84 21.46 -12.48
CA THR A 184 -1.58 22.54 -13.44
C THR A 184 -2.36 23.79 -13.04
N LYS A 185 -2.19 24.88 -13.80
CA LYS A 185 -2.94 26.12 -13.58
C LYS A 185 -4.45 25.94 -13.78
N ASP A 186 -4.85 24.90 -14.50
CA ASP A 186 -6.25 24.61 -14.83
C ASP A 186 -6.88 23.60 -13.84
N THR A 187 -6.15 23.17 -12.81
CA THR A 187 -6.66 22.24 -11.80
C THR A 187 -7.79 22.83 -10.97
N PHE A 188 -7.82 24.16 -10.81
CA PHE A 188 -8.85 24.87 -10.05
C PHE A 188 -9.56 25.89 -10.92
N ILE A 189 -10.88 25.96 -10.78
CA ILE A 189 -11.74 26.97 -11.42
C ILE A 189 -12.42 27.73 -10.29
N VAL A 190 -12.35 29.06 -10.34
CA VAL A 190 -13.11 29.90 -9.40
C VAL A 190 -14.48 30.15 -10.00
N ASP A 191 -15.53 29.72 -9.30
CA ASP A 191 -16.92 29.94 -9.70
C ASP A 191 -17.68 30.72 -8.61
N VAL A 192 -18.86 31.22 -8.94
CA VAL A 192 -19.70 32.05 -8.07
C VAL A 192 -21.04 31.37 -7.89
N ASN A 193 -21.42 31.14 -6.63
CA ASN A 193 -22.72 30.59 -6.34
C ASN A 193 -23.82 31.60 -6.76
N PRO A 194 -24.74 31.25 -7.67
CA PRO A 194 -25.68 32.22 -8.25
C PRO A 194 -26.72 32.76 -7.26
N ASN A 195 -26.98 32.02 -6.17
CA ASN A 195 -27.99 32.40 -5.18
C ASN A 195 -27.41 33.24 -4.04
N THR A 196 -26.12 33.06 -3.73
CA THR A 196 -25.47 33.70 -2.57
C THR A 196 -24.38 34.69 -2.95
N GLY A 197 -23.89 34.66 -4.20
CA GLY A 197 -22.79 35.49 -4.67
C GLY A 197 -21.40 35.09 -4.11
N VAL A 198 -21.32 34.02 -3.33
CA VAL A 198 -20.07 33.56 -2.70
C VAL A 198 -19.19 32.87 -3.75
N LYS A 199 -17.92 33.29 -3.83
CA LYS A 199 -16.89 32.64 -4.65
C LYS A 199 -16.44 31.34 -4.01
N PHE A 200 -16.30 30.30 -4.82
CA PHE A 200 -15.74 29.01 -4.41
C PHE A 200 -14.74 28.50 -5.44
N ILE A 201 -13.95 27.53 -5.02
CA ILE A 201 -13.00 26.77 -5.83
C ILE A 201 -13.50 25.33 -5.91
#